data_AF-A0A2U1IYV2-F1
#
_entry.id   AF-A0A2U1IYV2-F1
#
_cell.length_a   1.000
_cell.length_b   1.000
_cell.length_c   1.000
_cell.angle_alpha   90.00
_cell.angle_beta   90.00
_cell.angle_gamma   90.00
#
_symmetry.space_group_name_H-M   'P 1'
#
loop_
_entity.id
_entity.type
_entity.pdbx_description
1 polymer ?
#
loop_
_entity_poly.entity_id
_entity_poly.type
_entity_poly.pdbx_seq_one_letter_code
_entity_poly.pdbx_strand_id
1 'polypeptide(L)'
;MGFKVSNTQYAIAKRKAEDGMHSLNSKCHKANHSFRVVTENTKEVILSYFLNSSRSSSNTCKVKESDWTYTDQQIYYLESIKADIYSKMKQEHPDIKLDLSTFYTMCPPNFKKAKKRVYMCSICTKGEQSVKRLARLNLFEANKETKRSIEYEIDLYKNHLSIKDMQSAAYKACLDRLISNDCVVVMGFKENFKVDGGPVEIGARFYTKSQISDLGFAAIYIDSVGKKKYKYFNYMSEILSHNPLYVSDCLSDLFRDTFFGRFNRIPLWSDSRPHFRLQELLYSVFTNLTNIFNKIFTLNYFTEYHKKSVVDGHFGCLSRWLA
;
A
#
# COMPACT_ATOMS: atom_id res chain seq x y z
N MET A 1 -1.93 -15.77 -48.52
CA MET A 1 -1.52 -16.04 -47.12
C MET A 1 -0.46 -17.13 -47.15
N GLY A 2 0.76 -16.86 -46.71
CA GLY A 2 1.84 -17.84 -46.71
C GLY A 2 2.56 -17.83 -45.36
N PHE A 3 2.59 -18.97 -44.69
CA PHE A 3 3.38 -19.13 -43.46
C PHE A 3 4.85 -19.24 -43.84
N LYS A 4 5.69 -18.37 -43.26
CA LYS A 4 7.14 -18.45 -43.38
C LYS A 4 7.65 -19.35 -42.26
N VAL A 5 7.95 -20.61 -42.59
CA VAL A 5 8.59 -21.54 -41.65
C VAL A 5 10.09 -21.27 -41.67
N SER A 6 10.75 -21.24 -40.50
CA SER A 6 12.19 -21.03 -40.47
C SER A 6 12.90 -22.22 -41.15
N ASN A 7 13.94 -21.94 -41.94
CA ASN A 7 14.72 -22.99 -42.62
C ASN A 7 15.29 -24.03 -41.62
N THR A 8 15.60 -23.58 -40.40
CA THR A 8 16.03 -24.43 -39.28
C THR A 8 14.92 -25.35 -38.81
N GLN A 9 13.70 -24.86 -38.64
CA GLN A 9 12.56 -25.68 -38.24
C GLN A 9 12.20 -26.71 -39.31
N TYR A 10 12.27 -26.32 -40.60
CA TYR A 10 12.05 -27.23 -41.71
C TYR A 10 13.11 -28.34 -41.78
N ALA A 11 14.39 -27.99 -41.67
CA ALA A 11 15.48 -28.97 -41.67
C ALA A 11 15.39 -29.97 -40.50
N ILE A 12 15.02 -29.50 -39.31
CA ILE A 12 14.85 -30.35 -38.12
C ILE A 12 13.63 -31.27 -38.27
N ALA A 13 12.53 -30.76 -38.83
CA ALA A 13 11.33 -31.57 -39.07
C ALA A 13 11.58 -32.65 -40.12
N LYS A 14 12.29 -32.30 -41.21
CA LYS A 14 12.67 -33.24 -42.27
C LYS A 14 13.56 -34.37 -41.73
N ARG A 15 14.59 -34.03 -40.96
CA ARG A 15 15.49 -35.02 -40.35
C ARG A 15 14.76 -35.98 -39.40
N LYS A 16 13.83 -35.46 -38.57
CA LYS A 16 13.00 -36.29 -37.68
C LYS A 16 12.06 -37.24 -38.43
N ALA A 17 11.59 -36.84 -39.62
CA ALA A 17 10.75 -37.68 -40.45
C ALA A 17 11.57 -38.80 -41.13
N GLU A 18 12.76 -38.47 -41.63
CA GLU A 18 13.70 -39.44 -42.21
C GLU A 18 14.17 -40.48 -41.17
N ASP A 19 14.36 -40.05 -39.91
CA ASP A 19 14.75 -40.92 -38.79
C ASP A 19 13.60 -41.77 -38.22
N GLY A 20 12.40 -41.74 -38.83
CA GLY A 20 11.24 -42.53 -38.38
C GLY A 20 10.73 -42.15 -36.97
N MET A 21 11.11 -40.99 -36.44
CA MET A 21 10.72 -40.47 -35.12
C MET A 21 9.29 -39.92 -35.13
N HIS A 22 8.32 -40.73 -35.56
CA HIS A 22 6.89 -40.42 -35.61
C HIS A 22 6.11 -41.04 -34.44
N SER A 23 6.72 -41.19 -33.26
CA SER A 23 5.99 -41.64 -32.08
C SER A 23 5.42 -40.43 -31.32
N LEU A 24 4.09 -40.38 -31.23
CA LEU A 24 3.36 -39.66 -30.19
C LEU A 24 3.29 -40.51 -28.91
N ASN A 25 4.31 -41.34 -28.65
CA ASN A 25 4.44 -41.92 -27.33
C ASN A 25 4.73 -40.77 -26.40
N SER A 26 3.77 -40.53 -25.52
CA SER A 26 3.85 -39.56 -24.43
C SER A 26 5.28 -39.57 -23.93
N LYS A 27 5.99 -38.45 -24.11
CA LYS A 27 7.11 -38.14 -23.25
C LYS A 27 6.50 -38.01 -21.86
N CYS A 28 6.28 -39.15 -21.22
CA CYS A 28 6.34 -39.29 -19.80
C CYS A 28 7.80 -38.94 -19.52
N HIS A 29 8.05 -37.64 -19.41
CA HIS A 29 9.16 -37.17 -18.63
C HIS A 29 9.06 -37.98 -17.36
N LYS A 30 10.01 -38.91 -17.13
CA LYS A 30 10.29 -39.38 -15.79
C LYS A 30 10.68 -38.13 -15.04
N ALA A 31 9.66 -37.45 -14.54
CA ALA A 31 9.77 -36.43 -13.57
C ALA A 31 10.35 -37.13 -12.36
N ASN A 32 11.68 -37.11 -12.27
CA ASN A 32 12.32 -36.94 -10.98
C ASN A 32 11.98 -35.52 -10.48
N HIS A 33 10.71 -35.16 -10.46
CA HIS A 33 10.22 -34.14 -9.56
C HIS A 33 10.19 -34.85 -8.22
N SER A 34 11.29 -34.71 -7.48
CA SER A 34 11.13 -34.63 -6.04
C SER A 34 10.17 -33.45 -5.84
N PHE A 35 8.87 -33.73 -5.74
CA PHE A 35 7.96 -32.76 -5.15
C PHE A 35 8.45 -32.64 -3.72
N ARG A 36 9.37 -31.70 -3.48
CA ARG A 36 9.63 -31.26 -2.12
C ARG A 36 8.31 -30.66 -1.68
N VAL A 37 7.56 -31.45 -0.93
CA VAL A 37 6.32 -31.01 -0.31
C VAL A 37 6.71 -29.85 0.59
N VAL A 38 6.37 -28.64 0.17
CA VAL A 38 6.59 -27.45 0.98
C VAL A 38 5.67 -27.56 2.19
N THR A 39 6.26 -27.59 3.38
CA THR A 39 5.53 -27.75 4.63
C THR A 39 4.58 -26.58 4.86
N GLU A 40 3.47 -26.81 5.56
CA GLU A 40 2.49 -25.76 5.85
C GLU A 40 3.12 -24.59 6.62
N ASN A 41 4.02 -24.89 7.55
CA ASN A 41 4.83 -23.89 8.26
C ASN A 41 5.64 -23.00 7.30
N THR A 42 6.21 -23.57 6.24
CA THR A 42 6.95 -22.78 5.23
C THR A 42 6.00 -21.87 4.44
N LYS A 43 4.77 -22.31 4.16
CA LYS A 43 3.77 -21.48 3.48
C LYS A 43 3.33 -20.30 4.35
N GLU A 44 3.11 -20.53 5.64
CA GLU A 44 2.77 -19.47 6.59
C GLU A 44 3.88 -18.42 6.68
N VAL A 45 5.14 -18.85 6.75
CA VAL A 45 6.29 -17.95 6.70
C VAL A 45 6.27 -17.14 5.40
N ILE A 46 6.18 -17.78 4.23
CA ILE A 46 6.11 -17.07 2.93
C ILE A 46 4.96 -16.05 2.88
N LEU A 47 3.78 -16.43 3.35
CA LEU A 47 2.61 -15.55 3.43
C LEU A 47 2.87 -14.35 4.34
N SER A 48 3.51 -14.55 5.49
CA SER A 48 3.87 -13.46 6.41
C SER A 48 4.81 -12.44 5.73
N TYR A 49 5.77 -12.90 4.92
CA TYR A 49 6.67 -12.02 4.17
C TYR A 49 5.94 -11.24 3.08
N PHE A 50 5.01 -11.89 2.36
CA PHE A 50 4.17 -11.20 1.40
C PHE A 50 3.27 -10.16 2.08
N LEU A 51 2.63 -10.50 3.22
CA LEU A 51 1.80 -9.57 3.99
C LEU A 51 2.61 -8.39 4.53
N ASN A 52 3.78 -8.65 5.12
CA ASN A 52 4.66 -7.62 5.65
C ASN A 52 5.23 -6.70 4.56
N SER A 53 5.32 -7.20 3.33
CA SER A 53 5.83 -6.46 2.16
C SER A 53 4.71 -5.96 1.24
N SER A 54 3.46 -5.98 1.72
CA SER A 54 2.30 -5.53 0.95
C SER A 54 1.43 -4.58 1.75
N ARG A 55 0.73 -3.72 1.02
CA ARG A 55 -0.39 -2.94 1.55
C ARG A 55 -1.72 -3.62 1.24
N SER A 56 -2.63 -3.65 2.19
CA SER A 56 -4.00 -4.09 1.93
C SER A 56 -4.75 -3.07 1.06
N SER A 57 -5.63 -3.55 0.19
CA SER A 57 -6.50 -2.76 -0.66
C SER A 57 -7.94 -2.86 -0.19
N SER A 58 -8.74 -1.83 -0.47
CA SER A 58 -10.20 -1.90 -0.36
C SER A 58 -10.85 -2.74 -1.46
N ASN A 59 -10.09 -3.07 -2.51
CA ASN A 59 -10.57 -3.89 -3.62
C ASN A 59 -10.47 -5.37 -3.26
N THR A 60 -11.47 -6.15 -3.68
CA THR A 60 -11.45 -7.61 -3.61
C THR A 60 -11.13 -8.22 -4.97
N CYS A 61 -10.70 -9.47 -4.99
CA CYS A 61 -10.68 -10.29 -6.17
C CYS A 61 -11.31 -11.64 -5.89
N LYS A 62 -12.00 -12.17 -6.89
CA LYS A 62 -12.49 -13.53 -6.90
C LYS A 62 -11.32 -14.49 -7.01
N VAL A 63 -11.14 -15.33 -6.00
CA VAL A 63 -10.18 -16.43 -5.98
C VAL A 63 -10.97 -17.72 -6.11
N LYS A 64 -10.51 -18.60 -6.98
CA LYS A 64 -11.16 -19.87 -7.22
C LYS A 64 -10.72 -20.87 -6.15
N GLU A 65 -11.69 -21.47 -5.47
CA GLU A 65 -11.47 -22.51 -4.49
C GLU A 65 -11.40 -23.90 -5.14
N SER A 66 -10.97 -24.90 -4.37
CA SER A 66 -10.84 -26.30 -4.82
C SER A 66 -12.17 -26.93 -5.24
N ASP A 67 -13.29 -26.41 -4.74
CA ASP A 67 -14.66 -26.84 -5.02
C ASP A 67 -15.30 -26.12 -6.22
N TRP A 68 -14.50 -25.40 -7.04
CA TRP A 68 -14.94 -24.60 -8.18
C TRP A 68 -15.83 -23.40 -7.83
N THR A 69 -15.96 -23.07 -6.55
CA THR A 69 -16.58 -21.82 -6.11
C THR A 69 -15.58 -20.66 -6.16
N TYR A 70 -16.11 -19.43 -6.06
CA TYR A 70 -15.30 -18.23 -6.02
C TYR A 70 -15.52 -17.50 -4.70
N THR A 71 -14.44 -17.22 -4.00
CA THR A 71 -14.46 -16.41 -2.77
C THR A 71 -13.91 -15.02 -3.07
N ASP A 72 -14.55 -13.99 -2.51
CA ASP A 72 -14.02 -12.63 -2.57
C ASP A 72 -12.92 -12.47 -1.52
N GLN A 73 -11.67 -12.42 -1.99
CA GLN A 73 -10.51 -12.17 -1.12
C GLN A 73 -10.02 -10.74 -1.25
N GLN A 74 -9.53 -10.16 -0.15
CA GLN A 74 -8.94 -8.84 -0.16
C GLN A 74 -7.65 -8.81 -1.00
N ILE A 75 -7.52 -7.81 -1.87
CA ILE A 75 -6.30 -7.61 -2.66
C ILE A 75 -5.22 -6.99 -1.77
N TYR A 76 -4.00 -7.51 -1.87
CA TYR A 76 -2.80 -6.92 -1.32
C TYR A 76 -1.92 -6.40 -2.46
N TYR A 77 -1.43 -5.17 -2.38
CA TYR A 77 -0.48 -4.65 -3.35
C TYR A 77 0.95 -4.76 -2.82
N LEU A 78 1.80 -5.48 -3.55
CA LEU A 78 3.22 -5.61 -3.22
C LEU A 78 3.89 -4.24 -3.30
N GLU A 79 4.56 -3.83 -2.23
CA GLU A 79 5.33 -2.58 -2.16
C GLU A 79 6.78 -2.78 -2.61
N SER A 80 7.28 -4.01 -2.50
CA SER A 80 8.60 -4.43 -2.97
C SER A 80 8.47 -5.43 -4.12
N ILE A 81 9.52 -5.58 -4.94
CA ILE A 81 9.53 -6.64 -5.95
C ILE A 81 9.71 -8.01 -5.27
N LYS A 82 9.09 -9.05 -5.84
CA LYS A 82 9.13 -10.41 -5.27
C LYS A 82 10.55 -10.95 -5.06
N ALA A 83 11.51 -10.52 -5.89
CA ALA A 83 12.93 -10.88 -5.74
C ALA A 83 13.51 -10.36 -4.42
N ASP A 84 13.23 -9.11 -4.04
CA ASP A 84 13.75 -8.51 -2.81
C ASP A 84 13.14 -9.18 -1.56
N ILE A 85 11.83 -9.48 -1.64
CA ILE A 85 11.12 -10.20 -0.56
C ILE A 85 11.73 -11.59 -0.36
N TYR A 86 12.03 -12.30 -1.45
CA TYR A 86 12.72 -13.59 -1.39
C TYR A 86 14.13 -13.49 -0.81
N SER A 87 14.92 -12.51 -1.24
CA SER A 87 16.27 -12.29 -0.72
C SER A 87 16.26 -12.03 0.78
N LYS A 88 15.31 -11.20 1.26
CA LYS A 88 15.13 -10.94 2.69
C LYS A 88 14.74 -12.21 3.46
N MET A 89 13.78 -12.97 2.95
CA MET A 89 13.37 -14.25 3.54
C MET A 89 14.55 -15.25 3.62
N LYS A 90 15.40 -15.30 2.60
CA LYS A 90 16.58 -16.18 2.59
C LYS A 90 17.69 -15.74 3.53
N GLN A 91 17.82 -14.44 3.77
CA GLN A 91 18.76 -13.91 4.74
C GLN A 91 18.35 -14.26 6.18
N GLU A 92 17.05 -14.18 6.48
CA GLU A 92 16.50 -14.45 7.82
C GLU A 92 16.24 -15.96 8.06
N HIS A 93 15.95 -16.73 7.01
CA HIS A 93 15.70 -18.18 7.06
C HIS A 93 16.53 -18.94 6.01
N PRO A 94 17.87 -19.05 6.19
CA PRO A 94 18.74 -19.72 5.23
C PRO A 94 18.49 -21.24 5.15
N ASP A 95 17.89 -21.82 6.19
CA ASP A 95 17.50 -23.22 6.33
C ASP A 95 16.33 -23.64 5.43
N ILE A 96 15.46 -22.70 5.06
CA ILE A 96 14.34 -22.95 4.16
C ILE A 96 14.87 -23.24 2.75
N LYS A 97 14.85 -24.52 2.34
CA LYS A 97 15.31 -24.97 1.01
C LYS A 97 14.26 -24.74 -0.10
N LEU A 98 13.88 -23.48 -0.31
CA LEU A 98 12.99 -23.01 -1.37
C LEU A 98 13.77 -22.30 -2.48
N ASP A 99 13.40 -22.52 -3.74
CA ASP A 99 13.94 -21.76 -4.88
C ASP A 99 13.06 -20.55 -5.24
N LEU A 100 13.63 -19.61 -6.02
CA LEU A 100 12.93 -18.38 -6.40
C LEU A 100 11.69 -18.65 -7.26
N SER A 101 11.73 -19.64 -8.14
CA SER A 101 10.60 -20.02 -9.00
C SER A 101 9.40 -20.50 -8.19
N THR A 102 9.65 -21.36 -7.20
CA THR A 102 8.66 -21.93 -6.29
C THR A 102 8.10 -20.84 -5.38
N PHE A 103 8.94 -19.92 -4.91
CA PHE A 103 8.48 -18.73 -4.18
C PHE A 103 7.49 -17.89 -5.01
N TYR A 104 7.72 -17.76 -6.32
CA TYR A 104 6.86 -16.96 -7.18
C TYR A 104 5.50 -17.62 -7.41
N THR A 105 5.45 -18.94 -7.57
CA THR A 105 4.21 -19.73 -7.66
C THR A 105 3.45 -19.78 -6.34
N MET A 106 4.15 -19.69 -5.20
CA MET A 106 3.52 -19.62 -3.88
C MET A 106 2.88 -18.26 -3.56
N CYS A 107 3.12 -17.23 -4.38
CA CYS A 107 2.47 -15.94 -4.21
C CYS A 107 0.98 -16.06 -4.54
N PRO A 108 0.08 -15.81 -3.57
CA PRO A 108 -1.35 -15.94 -3.83
C PRO A 108 -1.86 -14.91 -4.86
N PRO A 109 -2.94 -15.22 -5.60
CA PRO A 109 -3.43 -14.39 -6.70
C PRO A 109 -4.01 -13.03 -6.25
N ASN A 110 -4.38 -12.91 -4.97
CA ASN A 110 -4.82 -11.65 -4.37
C ASN A 110 -3.65 -10.69 -4.10
N PHE A 111 -2.38 -11.12 -4.22
CA PHE A 111 -1.21 -10.24 -4.18
C PHE A 111 -0.85 -9.72 -5.57
N LYS A 112 -1.11 -8.42 -5.80
CA LYS A 112 -0.98 -7.78 -7.11
C LYS A 112 0.12 -6.73 -7.12
N LYS A 113 0.71 -6.48 -8.28
CA LYS A 113 1.56 -5.28 -8.49
C LYS A 113 0.67 -4.06 -8.65
N ALA A 114 0.97 -2.96 -7.95
CA ALA A 114 0.23 -1.71 -8.14
C ALA A 114 0.41 -1.19 -9.59
N LYS A 115 -0.70 -0.85 -10.26
CA LYS A 115 -0.71 -0.43 -11.69
C LYS A 115 -0.99 1.06 -11.95
N LYS A 116 -1.18 1.92 -10.92
CA LYS A 116 -1.46 3.36 -11.14
C LYS A 116 -0.27 4.27 -10.79
N ARG A 117 0.19 5.05 -11.78
CA ARG A 117 1.32 6.00 -11.74
C ARG A 117 1.05 7.29 -10.94
N VAL A 118 -0.19 7.58 -10.53
CA VAL A 118 -0.62 8.89 -9.97
C VAL A 118 -0.38 9.04 -8.46
N TYR A 119 0.23 8.04 -7.81
CA TYR A 119 0.51 8.04 -6.38
C TYR A 119 1.95 7.65 -6.06
N MET A 120 2.89 7.99 -6.95
CA MET A 120 4.30 7.67 -6.76
C MET A 120 5.00 8.89 -6.17
N CYS A 121 5.71 8.70 -5.07
CA CYS A 121 6.60 9.71 -4.52
C CYS A 121 7.60 10.15 -5.60
N SER A 122 7.66 11.45 -5.86
CA SER A 122 8.58 12.04 -6.84
C SER A 122 10.04 11.80 -6.45
N ILE A 123 10.36 11.88 -5.15
CA ILE A 123 11.70 11.62 -4.62
C ILE A 123 12.10 10.16 -4.84
N CYS A 124 11.21 9.20 -4.54
CA CYS A 124 11.51 7.78 -4.79
C CYS A 124 11.66 7.47 -6.27
N THR A 125 10.76 8.03 -7.10
CA THR A 125 10.79 7.81 -8.54
C THR A 125 12.07 8.36 -9.15
N LYS A 126 12.48 9.57 -8.77
CA LYS A 126 13.76 10.17 -9.19
C LYS A 126 14.94 9.37 -8.63
N GLY A 127 14.96 9.08 -7.33
CA GLY A 127 16.02 8.33 -6.67
C GLY A 127 16.29 6.96 -7.30
N GLU A 128 15.26 6.17 -7.59
CA GLU A 128 15.40 4.88 -8.28
C GLU A 128 15.99 5.05 -9.70
N GLN A 129 15.62 6.12 -10.41
CA GLN A 129 16.20 6.44 -11.72
C GLN A 129 17.66 6.87 -11.57
N SER A 130 18.00 7.67 -10.56
CA SER A 130 19.36 8.14 -10.27
C SER A 130 20.28 6.98 -9.90
N VAL A 131 19.83 6.02 -9.09
CA VAL A 131 20.58 4.78 -8.79
C VAL A 131 20.89 4.00 -10.07
N LYS A 132 19.90 3.79 -10.94
CA LYS A 132 20.09 3.11 -12.23
C LYS A 132 21.04 3.89 -13.15
N ARG A 133 20.96 5.21 -13.13
CA ARG A 133 21.83 6.09 -13.93
C ARG A 133 23.27 6.03 -13.46
N LEU A 134 23.53 6.05 -12.14
CA LEU A 134 24.87 5.92 -11.59
C LEU A 134 25.49 4.55 -11.94
N ALA A 135 24.72 3.47 -11.84
CA ALA A 135 25.19 2.13 -12.21
C ALA A 135 25.61 2.05 -13.69
N ARG A 136 24.93 2.77 -14.59
CA ARG A 136 25.30 2.86 -16.00
C ARG A 136 26.51 3.77 -16.25
N LEU A 137 26.64 4.87 -15.51
CA LEU A 137 27.79 5.77 -15.62
C LEU A 137 29.07 5.16 -15.04
N ASN A 138 28.99 4.23 -14.10
CA ASN A 138 30.20 3.50 -13.69
C ASN A 138 30.72 2.53 -14.77
N LEU A 139 29.98 2.31 -15.87
CA LEU A 139 30.40 1.51 -17.02
C LEU A 139 31.00 2.35 -18.16
N PHE A 140 30.86 3.68 -18.14
CA PHE A 140 31.34 4.59 -19.19
C PHE A 140 31.97 5.82 -18.55
N GLU A 141 33.12 6.30 -19.02
CA GLU A 141 33.74 7.51 -18.44
C GLU A 141 32.80 8.71 -18.51
N ALA A 142 32.32 9.15 -17.34
CA ALA A 142 31.37 10.23 -17.18
C ALA A 142 32.03 11.45 -16.54
N ASN A 143 31.59 12.66 -16.94
CA ASN A 143 32.03 13.91 -16.31
C ASN A 143 31.77 13.88 -14.78
N LYS A 144 32.78 14.29 -14.00
CA LYS A 144 32.79 14.39 -12.53
C LYS A 144 31.62 15.20 -11.98
N GLU A 145 31.19 16.26 -12.66
CA GLU A 145 30.05 17.09 -12.23
C GLU A 145 28.72 16.34 -12.34
N THR A 146 28.50 15.60 -13.43
CA THR A 146 27.30 14.77 -13.64
C THR A 146 27.22 13.67 -12.59
N LYS A 147 28.35 13.05 -12.24
CA LYS A 147 28.40 12.01 -11.20
C LYS A 147 28.01 12.58 -9.83
N ARG A 148 28.58 13.73 -9.45
CA ARG A 148 28.31 14.38 -8.16
C ARG A 148 26.83 14.77 -7.99
N SER A 149 26.20 15.29 -9.05
CA SER A 149 24.76 15.62 -9.04
C SER A 149 23.89 14.38 -8.80
N ILE A 150 24.24 13.24 -9.39
CA ILE A 150 23.47 11.99 -9.26
C ILE A 150 23.66 11.39 -7.86
N GLU A 151 24.88 11.44 -7.32
CA GLU A 151 25.17 11.01 -5.94
C GLU A 151 24.34 11.83 -4.93
N TYR A 152 24.24 13.14 -5.11
CA TYR A 152 23.38 13.99 -4.28
C TYR A 152 21.90 13.57 -4.33
N GLU A 153 21.35 13.29 -5.51
CA GLU A 153 19.97 12.81 -5.65
C GLU A 153 19.76 11.45 -4.96
N ILE A 154 20.76 10.56 -5.02
CA ILE A 154 20.73 9.27 -4.34
C ILE A 154 20.75 9.44 -2.81
N ASP A 155 21.54 10.38 -2.30
CA ASP A 155 21.59 10.65 -0.85
C ASP A 155 20.29 11.28 -0.35
N LEU A 156 19.69 12.21 -1.11
CA LEU A 156 18.34 12.71 -0.84
C LEU A 156 17.32 11.56 -0.79
N TYR A 157 17.39 10.63 -1.75
CA TYR A 157 16.52 9.46 -1.79
C TYR A 157 16.71 8.55 -0.56
N LYS A 158 17.95 8.26 -0.16
CA LYS A 158 18.23 7.45 1.05
C LYS A 158 17.72 8.12 2.32
N ASN A 159 17.96 9.43 2.48
CA ASN A 159 17.48 10.19 3.61
C ASN A 159 15.94 10.18 3.68
N HIS A 160 15.29 10.36 2.54
CA HIS A 160 13.83 10.27 2.42
C HIS A 160 13.29 8.89 2.84
N LEU A 161 13.92 7.79 2.41
CA LEU A 161 13.56 6.44 2.85
C LEU A 161 13.75 6.24 4.36
N SER A 162 14.85 6.76 4.91
CA SER A 162 15.12 6.68 6.35
C SER A 162 14.04 7.39 7.17
N ILE A 163 13.63 8.60 6.75
CA ILE A 163 12.52 9.34 7.38
C ILE A 163 11.20 8.56 7.28
N LYS A 164 10.92 7.96 6.12
CA LYS A 164 9.74 7.12 5.92
C LYS A 164 9.69 5.95 6.90
N ASP A 165 10.81 5.27 7.07
CA ASP A 165 10.90 4.11 7.96
C ASP A 165 10.79 4.54 9.43
N MET A 166 11.44 5.65 9.82
CA MET A 166 11.31 6.24 11.15
C MET A 166 9.87 6.62 11.49
N GLN A 167 9.18 7.34 10.61
CA GLN A 167 7.77 7.73 10.82
C GLN A 167 6.85 6.51 10.88
N SER A 168 7.14 5.49 10.06
CA SER A 168 6.40 4.24 10.07
C SER A 168 6.57 3.47 11.37
N ALA A 169 7.78 3.40 11.89
CA ALA A 169 8.09 2.78 13.17
C ALA A 169 7.47 3.57 14.33
N ALA A 170 7.54 4.90 14.31
CA ALA A 170 6.94 5.78 15.31
C ALA A 170 5.42 5.60 15.39
N TYR A 171 4.72 5.53 14.24
CA TYR A 171 3.29 5.26 14.22
C TYR A 171 2.95 3.90 14.83
N LYS A 172 3.71 2.85 14.47
CA LYS A 172 3.49 1.50 15.00
C LYS A 172 3.71 1.46 16.51
N ALA A 173 4.81 2.04 16.99
CA ALA A 173 5.10 2.17 18.41
C ALA A 173 4.04 2.99 19.16
N CYS A 174 3.50 4.04 18.54
CA CYS A 174 2.39 4.80 19.09
C CYS A 174 1.13 3.93 19.28
N LEU A 175 0.83 3.05 18.32
CA LEU A 175 -0.30 2.14 18.40
C LEU A 175 -0.08 0.95 19.35
N ASP A 176 1.16 0.54 19.56
CA ASP A 176 1.51 -0.58 20.44
C ASP A 176 1.57 -0.15 21.92
N ARG A 177 1.83 1.13 22.18
CA ARG A 177 1.84 1.74 23.52
C ARG A 177 0.50 2.37 23.93
N LEU A 178 -0.55 2.15 23.16
CA LEU A 178 -1.90 2.64 23.46
C LEU A 178 -2.39 2.03 24.79
N ILE A 179 -2.79 2.88 25.72
CA ILE A 179 -3.42 2.52 27.00
C ILE A 179 -4.89 2.99 27.02
N SER A 180 -5.67 2.58 28.02
CA SER A 180 -7.14 2.75 28.03
C SER A 180 -7.63 4.21 28.02
N ASN A 181 -6.82 5.17 28.46
CA ASN A 181 -7.11 6.61 28.43
C ASN A 181 -6.46 7.34 27.25
N ASP A 182 -5.83 6.62 26.32
CA ASP A 182 -5.24 7.17 25.10
C ASP A 182 -6.15 6.92 23.90
N CYS A 183 -6.17 7.87 22.96
CA CYS A 183 -6.83 7.69 21.68
C CYS A 183 -5.98 8.29 20.55
N VAL A 184 -5.50 7.43 19.65
CA VAL A 184 -4.81 7.89 18.44
C VAL A 184 -5.87 8.29 17.43
N VAL A 185 -5.78 9.52 16.91
CA VAL A 185 -6.69 10.02 15.87
C VAL A 185 -5.89 10.19 14.58
N VAL A 186 -6.28 9.43 13.56
CA VAL A 186 -5.74 9.58 12.21
C VAL A 186 -6.72 10.39 11.38
N MET A 187 -6.25 11.43 10.71
CA MET A 187 -7.08 12.30 9.87
C MET A 187 -6.59 12.30 8.41
N GLY A 188 -7.53 12.46 7.48
CA GLY A 188 -7.22 12.57 6.06
C GLY A 188 -8.40 13.09 5.27
N PHE A 189 -8.13 13.62 4.06
CA PHE A 189 -9.18 14.06 3.14
C PHE A 189 -9.42 13.05 2.03
N LYS A 190 -10.69 12.91 1.65
CA LYS A 190 -11.11 12.28 0.42
C LYS A 190 -11.72 13.31 -0.51
N GLU A 191 -10.97 13.64 -1.56
CA GLU A 191 -11.38 14.59 -2.59
C GLU A 191 -12.29 13.94 -3.62
N ASN A 192 -13.17 14.77 -4.19
CA ASN A 192 -14.03 14.43 -5.33
C ASN A 192 -14.85 13.15 -5.08
N PHE A 193 -15.31 12.99 -3.85
CA PHE A 193 -16.18 11.91 -3.47
C PHE A 193 -17.53 12.11 -4.15
N LYS A 194 -17.93 11.19 -5.01
CA LYS A 194 -19.21 11.28 -5.73
C LYS A 194 -20.29 10.66 -4.87
N VAL A 195 -21.33 11.44 -4.57
CA VAL A 195 -22.56 10.96 -3.91
C VAL A 195 -23.70 10.81 -4.94
N ASP A 196 -24.83 10.26 -4.50
CA ASP A 196 -26.04 10.03 -5.30
C ASP A 196 -25.93 8.89 -6.35
N GLY A 197 -25.15 7.86 -6.02
CA GLY A 197 -25.20 6.58 -6.71
C GLY A 197 -26.42 5.74 -6.37
N GLY A 198 -27.11 5.23 -7.39
CA GLY A 198 -28.17 4.22 -7.23
C GLY A 198 -27.72 2.85 -7.73
N PRO A 199 -28.39 1.75 -7.33
CA PRO A 199 -28.00 0.37 -7.70
C PRO A 199 -28.02 0.09 -9.21
N VAL A 200 -28.65 0.95 -10.02
CA VAL A 200 -28.67 0.88 -11.48
C VAL A 200 -28.26 2.25 -12.04
N GLU A 201 -27.08 2.32 -12.65
CA GLU A 201 -26.57 3.54 -13.26
C GLU A 201 -26.78 3.57 -14.77
N ILE A 202 -27.48 4.59 -15.25
CA ILE A 202 -27.55 4.92 -16.67
C ILE A 202 -26.34 5.81 -16.98
N GLY A 203 -25.58 5.52 -18.03
CA GLY A 203 -24.29 6.17 -18.32
C GLY A 203 -24.30 7.71 -18.36
N ALA A 204 -25.46 8.33 -18.62
CA ALA A 204 -25.64 9.79 -18.59
C ALA A 204 -25.60 10.39 -17.17
N ARG A 205 -26.03 9.66 -16.13
CA ARG A 205 -26.08 10.14 -14.73
C ARG A 205 -24.73 10.13 -14.01
N PHE A 206 -23.71 9.49 -14.59
CA PHE A 206 -22.36 9.45 -14.01
C PHE A 206 -21.67 10.84 -13.96
N TYR A 207 -22.04 11.72 -14.90
CA TYR A 207 -21.45 13.06 -15.03
C TYR A 207 -22.18 14.14 -14.22
N THR A 208 -23.41 13.87 -13.76
CA THR A 208 -24.23 14.82 -12.98
C THR A 208 -24.12 14.63 -11.47
N LYS A 209 -23.28 13.70 -11.01
CA LYS A 209 -23.12 13.43 -9.57
C LYS A 209 -22.43 14.60 -8.87
N SER A 210 -23.02 15.02 -7.74
CA SER A 210 -22.42 15.99 -6.83
C SER A 210 -21.10 15.45 -6.30
N GLN A 211 -20.06 16.28 -6.39
CA GLN A 211 -18.77 16.00 -5.79
C GLN A 211 -18.70 16.69 -4.44
N ILE A 212 -18.34 15.92 -3.43
CA ILE A 212 -18.13 16.42 -2.08
C ILE A 212 -16.69 16.13 -1.64
N SER A 213 -16.20 16.90 -0.69
CA SER A 213 -15.02 16.56 0.10
C SER A 213 -15.45 15.90 1.39
N ASP A 214 -14.68 14.90 1.84
CA ASP A 214 -14.89 14.23 3.13
C ASP A 214 -13.60 14.30 3.95
N LEU A 215 -13.67 15.01 5.08
CA LEU A 215 -12.63 14.99 6.11
C LEU A 215 -12.95 13.85 7.09
N GLY A 216 -12.20 12.76 6.95
CA GLY A 216 -12.36 11.55 7.74
C GLY A 216 -11.41 11.51 8.92
N PHE A 217 -11.92 11.13 10.08
CA PHE A 217 -11.16 10.83 11.28
C PHE A 217 -11.36 9.37 11.68
N ALA A 218 -10.25 8.68 11.96
CA ALA A 218 -10.25 7.35 12.56
C ALA A 218 -9.67 7.44 13.97
N ALA A 219 -10.54 7.27 14.97
CA ALA A 219 -10.16 7.14 16.37
C ALA A 219 -9.82 5.68 16.69
N ILE A 220 -8.60 5.45 17.14
CA ILE A 220 -8.04 4.14 17.50
C ILE A 220 -7.80 4.14 19.01
N TYR A 221 -8.41 3.20 19.72
CA TYR A 221 -8.38 3.15 21.18
C TYR A 221 -8.44 1.71 21.69
N ILE A 222 -8.15 1.52 22.97
CA ILE A 222 -8.31 0.25 23.68
C ILE A 222 -9.65 0.27 24.42
N ASP A 223 -10.49 -0.75 24.20
CA ASP A 223 -11.76 -0.89 24.91
C ASP A 223 -11.57 -1.41 26.35
N SER A 224 -12.67 -1.52 27.10
CA SER A 224 -12.65 -2.00 28.49
C SER A 224 -12.14 -3.45 28.64
N VAL A 225 -12.06 -4.21 27.54
CA VAL A 225 -11.59 -5.60 27.50
C VAL A 225 -10.13 -5.67 27.01
N GLY A 226 -9.46 -4.53 26.82
CA GLY A 226 -8.08 -4.49 26.35
C GLY A 226 -7.94 -4.70 24.83
N LYS A 227 -9.02 -4.68 24.05
CA LYS A 227 -8.97 -4.87 22.60
C LYS A 227 -8.90 -3.55 21.85
N LYS A 228 -8.08 -3.51 20.80
CA LYS A 228 -7.98 -2.37 19.89
C LYS A 228 -9.28 -2.23 19.08
N LYS A 229 -9.87 -1.03 19.12
CA LYS A 229 -11.10 -0.65 18.42
C LYS A 229 -10.87 0.58 17.55
N TYR A 230 -11.74 0.72 16.56
CA TYR A 230 -11.75 1.80 15.60
C TYR A 230 -13.14 2.44 15.59
N LYS A 231 -13.20 3.77 15.69
CA LYS A 231 -14.41 4.55 15.45
C LYS A 231 -14.11 5.60 14.39
N TYR A 232 -15.00 5.73 13.40
CA TYR A 232 -14.83 6.66 12.29
C TYR A 232 -15.81 7.82 12.42
N PHE A 233 -15.33 9.03 12.10
CA PHE A 233 -16.11 10.26 12.03
C PHE A 233 -15.85 10.89 10.67
N ASN A 234 -16.87 11.45 10.04
CA ASN A 234 -16.78 11.99 8.68
C ASN A 234 -17.44 13.37 8.66
N TYR A 235 -16.74 14.34 8.10
CA TYR A 235 -17.21 15.70 7.90
C TYR A 235 -17.28 15.97 6.39
N MET A 236 -18.47 15.75 5.85
CA MET A 236 -18.77 15.90 4.43
C MET A 236 -19.16 17.34 4.10
N SER A 237 -18.60 17.88 3.03
CA SER A 237 -18.87 19.25 2.57
C SER A 237 -18.88 19.33 1.04
N GLU A 238 -19.78 20.14 0.49
CA GLU A 238 -19.77 20.49 -0.94
C GLU A 238 -18.56 21.37 -1.31
N ILE A 239 -17.92 21.98 -0.32
CA ILE A 239 -16.73 22.80 -0.50
C ILE A 239 -15.52 21.87 -0.68
N LEU A 240 -14.96 21.86 -1.90
CA LEU A 240 -13.80 21.03 -2.25
C LEU A 240 -12.46 21.61 -1.76
N SER A 241 -12.44 22.87 -1.33
CA SER A 241 -11.20 23.51 -0.86
C SER A 241 -10.81 23.00 0.53
N HIS A 242 -9.56 22.59 0.68
CA HIS A 242 -9.04 22.14 1.96
C HIS A 242 -8.31 23.29 2.66
N ASN A 243 -8.93 23.81 3.72
CA ASN A 243 -8.41 24.92 4.52
C ASN A 243 -8.09 24.43 5.95
N PRO A 244 -6.94 24.80 6.54
CA PRO A 244 -6.65 24.58 7.96
C PRO A 244 -7.77 24.99 8.90
N LEU A 245 -8.44 26.12 8.65
CA LEU A 245 -9.55 26.58 9.50
C LEU A 245 -10.68 25.55 9.55
N TYR A 246 -11.05 24.98 8.39
CA TYR A 246 -12.06 23.92 8.32
C TYR A 246 -11.62 22.69 9.11
N VAL A 247 -10.35 22.29 9.01
CA VAL A 247 -9.81 21.17 9.81
C VAL A 247 -9.88 21.47 11.30
N SER A 248 -9.53 22.68 11.71
CA SER A 248 -9.59 23.14 13.10
C SER A 248 -11.01 23.13 13.66
N ASP A 249 -11.98 23.61 12.90
CA ASP A 249 -13.39 23.62 13.31
C ASP A 249 -13.93 22.19 13.43
N CYS A 250 -13.64 21.32 12.47
CA CYS A 250 -13.99 19.91 12.54
C CYS A 250 -13.34 19.20 13.72
N LEU A 251 -12.07 19.50 14.05
CA LEU A 251 -11.42 18.95 15.24
C LEU A 251 -12.06 19.46 16.54
N SER A 252 -12.44 20.74 16.59
CA SER A 252 -13.14 21.30 17.75
C SER A 252 -14.50 20.60 17.96
N ASP A 253 -15.28 20.44 16.89
CA ASP A 253 -16.54 19.72 16.94
C ASP A 253 -16.34 18.24 17.32
N LEU A 254 -15.36 17.56 16.71
CA LEU A 254 -15.01 16.18 16.99
C LEU A 254 -14.75 15.95 18.48
N PHE A 255 -13.95 16.81 19.11
CA PHE A 255 -13.60 16.66 20.53
C PHE A 255 -14.69 17.11 21.51
N ARG A 256 -15.77 17.74 21.04
CA ARG A 256 -16.99 17.95 21.83
C ARG A 256 -17.84 16.68 21.96
N ASP A 257 -17.67 15.71 21.07
CA ASP A 257 -18.35 14.41 21.20
C ASP A 257 -17.95 13.73 22.52
N THR A 258 -18.95 13.30 23.30
CA THR A 258 -18.77 12.68 24.62
C THR A 258 -17.89 11.44 24.58
N PHE A 259 -17.78 10.78 23.42
CA PHE A 259 -16.84 9.69 23.15
C PHE A 259 -15.39 10.04 23.53
N PHE A 260 -14.97 11.30 23.33
CA PHE A 260 -13.61 11.75 23.64
C PHE A 260 -13.42 12.14 25.10
N GLY A 261 -14.50 12.24 25.89
CA GLY A 261 -14.44 12.61 27.30
C GLY A 261 -13.55 11.69 28.14
N ARG A 262 -13.50 10.40 27.79
CA ARG A 262 -12.70 9.38 28.49
C ARG A 262 -11.20 9.37 28.17
N PHE A 263 -10.76 10.10 27.15
CA PHE A 263 -9.37 10.09 26.71
C PHE A 263 -8.64 11.35 27.18
N ASN A 264 -7.42 11.19 27.68
CA ASN A 264 -6.59 12.31 28.14
C ASN A 264 -5.49 12.68 27.13
N ARG A 265 -4.90 11.68 26.47
CA ARG A 265 -3.82 11.87 25.51
C ARG A 265 -4.28 11.48 24.12
N ILE A 266 -4.12 12.42 23.18
CA ILE A 266 -4.60 12.29 21.81
C ILE A 266 -3.45 12.54 20.82
N PRO A 267 -2.73 11.48 20.42
CA PRO A 267 -1.78 11.57 19.32
C PRO A 267 -2.52 11.70 17.99
N LEU A 268 -2.37 12.86 17.34
CA LEU A 268 -2.89 13.15 16.03
C LEU A 268 -1.89 12.72 14.95
N TRP A 269 -2.40 12.10 13.89
CA TRP A 269 -1.64 11.69 12.73
C TRP A 269 -2.36 12.13 11.45
N SER A 270 -1.68 12.83 10.55
CA SER A 270 -2.20 13.15 9.22
C SER A 270 -1.20 12.81 8.13
N ASP A 271 -1.64 12.85 6.87
CA ASP A 271 -0.68 12.95 5.79
C ASP A 271 0.01 14.33 5.83
N SER A 272 1.21 14.38 5.25
CA SER A 272 2.05 15.59 5.24
C SER A 272 1.57 16.66 4.25
N ARG A 273 0.30 16.64 3.83
CA ARG A 273 -0.19 17.59 2.82
C ARG A 273 -0.16 19.03 3.34
N PRO A 274 -0.03 20.03 2.44
CA PRO A 274 0.10 21.43 2.82
C PRO A 274 -0.96 21.91 3.82
N HIS A 275 -2.24 21.53 3.63
CA HIS A 275 -3.33 21.94 4.51
C HIS A 275 -3.22 21.42 5.96
N PHE A 276 -2.42 20.38 6.22
CA PHE A 276 -2.16 19.89 7.58
C PHE A 276 -0.86 20.44 8.18
N ARG A 277 -0.04 21.16 7.42
CA ARG A 277 1.28 21.67 7.86
C ARG A 277 1.31 23.19 8.07
N LEU A 278 0.16 23.84 7.99
CA LEU A 278 0.05 25.28 8.15
C LEU A 278 0.08 25.69 9.63
N GLN A 279 0.60 26.89 9.90
CA GLN A 279 0.86 27.38 11.25
C GLN A 279 -0.43 27.54 12.06
N GLU A 280 -1.53 27.84 11.37
CA GLU A 280 -2.87 27.98 11.92
C GLU A 280 -3.35 26.67 12.55
N LEU A 281 -3.10 25.52 11.89
CA LEU A 281 -3.47 24.22 12.45
C LEU A 281 -2.59 23.87 13.66
N LEU A 282 -1.29 24.19 13.61
CA LEU A 282 -0.39 24.00 14.76
C LEU A 282 -0.86 24.81 15.97
N TYR A 283 -1.16 26.09 15.77
CA TYR A 283 -1.71 26.96 16.82
C TYR A 283 -3.03 26.42 17.34
N SER A 284 -3.93 26.02 16.45
CA SER A 284 -5.21 25.45 16.83
C SER A 284 -5.04 24.19 17.70
N VAL A 285 -4.17 23.25 17.31
CA VAL A 285 -3.96 22.01 18.06
C VAL A 285 -3.30 22.28 19.41
N PHE A 286 -2.21 23.05 19.45
CA PHE A 286 -1.41 23.18 20.66
C PHE A 286 -1.92 24.27 21.61
N THR A 287 -2.68 25.26 21.13
CA THR A 287 -3.23 26.34 21.95
C THR A 287 -4.74 26.18 22.11
N ASN A 288 -5.51 26.23 21.03
CA ASN A 288 -6.98 26.27 21.14
C ASN A 288 -7.55 24.97 21.73
N LEU A 289 -7.23 23.82 21.11
CA LEU A 289 -7.78 22.53 21.55
C LEU A 289 -7.27 22.14 22.94
N THR A 290 -5.99 22.36 23.23
CA THR A 290 -5.42 22.12 24.57
C THR A 290 -6.16 22.92 25.64
N ASN A 291 -6.39 24.22 25.42
CA ASN A 291 -7.06 25.09 26.39
C ASN A 291 -8.55 24.73 26.57
N ILE A 292 -9.25 24.39 25.48
CA ILE A 292 -10.69 24.09 25.52
C ILE A 292 -10.96 22.73 26.17
N PHE A 293 -10.20 21.70 25.80
CA PHE A 293 -10.51 20.32 26.18
C PHE A 293 -9.67 19.80 27.35
N ASN A 294 -8.62 20.53 27.76
CA ASN A 294 -7.67 20.12 28.78
C ASN A 294 -7.12 18.70 28.53
N LYS A 295 -6.66 18.46 27.29
CA LYS A 295 -6.09 17.18 26.83
C LYS A 295 -4.67 17.38 26.32
N ILE A 296 -3.87 16.32 26.35
CA ILE A 296 -2.51 16.31 25.84
C ILE A 296 -2.54 15.90 24.36
N PHE A 297 -2.35 16.87 23.47
CA PHE A 297 -2.26 16.62 22.03
C PHE A 297 -0.80 16.45 21.59
N THR A 298 -0.57 15.55 20.64
CA THR A 298 0.64 15.57 19.80
C THR A 298 0.23 15.60 18.35
N LEU A 299 1.02 16.21 17.47
CA LEU A 299 0.76 16.23 16.03
C LEU A 299 1.91 15.58 15.28
N ASN A 300 1.60 14.55 14.51
CA ASN A 300 2.55 13.72 13.80
C ASN A 300 2.13 13.59 12.34
N TYR A 301 3.11 13.35 11.47
CA TYR A 301 2.86 13.29 10.03
C TYR A 301 3.44 12.03 9.41
N PHE A 302 2.70 11.44 8.47
CA PHE A 302 3.22 10.41 7.58
C PHE A 302 3.99 11.03 6.42
N THR A 303 4.98 10.31 5.90
CA THR A 303 5.68 10.71 4.69
C THR A 303 4.72 10.67 3.50
N GLU A 304 4.66 11.76 2.74
CA GLU A 304 3.77 11.92 1.59
C GLU A 304 3.88 10.73 0.63
N TYR A 305 2.76 10.20 0.13
CA TYR A 305 2.71 9.11 -0.85
C TYR A 305 3.23 7.73 -0.41
N HIS A 306 3.59 7.52 0.87
CA HIS A 306 4.20 6.24 1.32
C HIS A 306 3.30 5.34 2.14
N LYS A 307 2.14 5.80 2.60
CA LYS A 307 1.17 4.97 3.30
C LYS A 307 -0.24 5.36 2.93
N LYS A 308 -1.08 4.34 2.76
CA LYS A 308 -2.52 4.48 2.93
C LYS A 308 -2.81 4.36 4.43
N SER A 309 -3.45 5.37 4.96
CA SER A 309 -3.90 5.42 6.35
C SER A 309 -5.07 4.46 6.58
N VAL A 310 -5.41 4.22 7.85
CA VAL A 310 -6.66 3.53 8.21
C VAL A 310 -7.89 4.27 7.69
N VAL A 311 -7.80 5.59 7.56
CA VAL A 311 -8.86 6.46 7.00
C VAL A 311 -9.05 6.19 5.50
N ASP A 312 -7.97 5.94 4.75
CA ASP A 312 -8.07 5.57 3.32
C ASP A 312 -8.83 4.27 3.09
N GLY A 313 -8.71 3.30 4.01
CA GLY A 313 -9.49 2.07 3.99
C GLY A 313 -10.99 2.34 4.19
N HIS A 314 -11.31 3.20 5.16
CA HIS A 314 -12.68 3.65 5.45
C HIS A 314 -13.30 4.41 4.26
N PHE A 315 -12.56 5.34 3.64
CA PHE A 315 -12.99 6.02 2.41
C PHE A 315 -13.31 5.05 1.28
N GLY A 316 -12.55 3.96 1.16
CA GLY A 316 -12.83 2.89 0.19
C GLY A 316 -14.12 2.11 0.47
N CYS A 317 -14.53 2.00 1.74
CA CYS A 317 -15.82 1.45 2.13
C CYS A 317 -16.95 2.44 1.83
N LEU A 318 -16.81 3.70 2.27
CA LEU A 318 -17.79 4.76 2.01
C LEU A 318 -18.06 4.93 0.51
N SER A 319 -17.01 4.92 -0.31
CA SER A 319 -17.13 5.05 -1.77
C SER A 319 -17.92 3.91 -2.41
N ARG A 320 -18.12 2.77 -1.73
CA ARG A 320 -18.96 1.66 -2.22
C ARG A 320 -20.41 1.76 -1.77
N TRP A 321 -20.67 2.49 -0.69
CA TRP A 321 -22.01 2.63 -0.13
C TRP A 321 -22.74 3.86 -0.67
N LEU A 322 -22.00 4.93 -0.96
CA LEU A 322 -22.56 6.22 -1.36
C LEU A 322 -22.44 6.50 -2.87
N ALA A 323 -21.62 5.73 -3.59
CA ALA A 323 -21.43 5.87 -5.04
C ALA A 323 -22.16 4.80 -5.83
#